data_AF-A0A440D157-F1
#
_entry.id   AF-A0A440D157-F1
#
_cell.length_a   1.000
_cell.length_b   1.000
_cell.length_c   1.000
_cell.angle_alpha   90.00
_cell.angle_beta   90.00
_cell.angle_gamma   90.00
#
_symmetry.space_group_name_H-M   'P 1'
#
loop_
_entity.id
_entity.type
_entity.pdbx_description
1 polymer ?
#
loop_
_entity_poly.entity_id
_entity_poly.type
_entity_poly.pdbx_seq_one_letter_code
_entity_poly.pdbx_strand_id
1 'polypeptide(L)'
;MTKSGSAYAASKPSSGRSFRKSLASKSPAVAKKEYLSLLKELDRRRRTNQLAAYRPYLRQAEFHAAGATNRERLFMAGNQLGKTRAGGAEWAMHLTGRYPEWWQGKVFDTAVRLWAAGVTGEGTRDNPQRILIGPPQQPAAWGTGMIPADAILSTIMGRGAPHGLDSVVVRHGGGGDVQADESVLSFKSFEKGREKWQGETLHGVWFDEEPPLDIYSEGLTRTNATGGITIVTFTPLLGMSDVVLLFLSAAEVEGMGRG
;
A
#
# COMPACT_ATOMS: atom_id res chain seq x y z
N MET A 1 -87.91 -53.26 -27.98
CA MET A 1 -87.30 -52.74 -29.22
C MET A 1 -86.02 -52.02 -28.83
N THR A 2 -84.81 -52.24 -29.33
CA THR A 2 -84.18 -53.19 -30.25
C THR A 2 -82.67 -52.88 -30.14
N LYS A 3 -81.84 -53.93 -30.19
CA LYS A 3 -80.37 -54.03 -30.20
C LYS A 3 -79.56 -52.86 -30.81
N SER A 4 -78.34 -52.63 -30.26
CA SER A 4 -77.01 -52.59 -30.94
C SER A 4 -76.02 -51.80 -30.07
N GLY A 5 -74.72 -52.09 -29.91
CA GLY A 5 -73.79 -53.03 -30.51
C GLY A 5 -72.41 -52.80 -29.85
N SER A 6 -71.59 -53.86 -29.80
CA SER A 6 -70.24 -53.89 -29.23
C SER A 6 -69.21 -53.18 -30.12
N ALA A 7 -68.24 -52.47 -29.53
CA ALA A 7 -66.85 -52.50 -30.01
C ALA A 7 -65.87 -51.94 -28.95
N TYR A 8 -64.90 -52.78 -28.60
CA TYR A 8 -63.71 -52.49 -27.78
C TYR A 8 -62.72 -51.63 -28.59
N ALA A 9 -62.15 -50.58 -27.99
CA ALA A 9 -60.99 -49.87 -28.53
C ALA A 9 -60.04 -49.45 -27.40
N ALA A 10 -58.84 -50.04 -27.41
CA ALA A 10 -57.78 -49.74 -26.46
C ALA A 10 -57.13 -48.38 -26.76
N SER A 11 -57.00 -47.51 -25.74
CA SER A 11 -56.26 -46.25 -25.82
C SER A 11 -55.07 -46.22 -24.86
N LYS A 12 -53.94 -45.78 -25.41
CA LYS A 12 -52.53 -45.85 -24.97
C LYS A 12 -52.24 -45.28 -23.57
N PRO A 13 -51.13 -45.71 -22.91
CA PRO A 13 -50.71 -45.20 -21.60
C PRO A 13 -50.18 -43.76 -21.72
N SER A 14 -50.64 -42.89 -20.80
CA SER A 14 -50.19 -41.50 -20.71
C SER A 14 -48.74 -41.44 -20.22
N SER A 15 -47.94 -40.71 -20.99
CA SER A 15 -46.51 -40.46 -20.82
C SER A 15 -46.13 -39.85 -19.46
N GLY A 16 -44.99 -40.32 -18.95
CA GLY A 16 -44.36 -39.87 -17.71
C GLY A 16 -44.09 -38.36 -17.70
N ARG A 17 -44.59 -37.71 -16.64
CA ARG A 17 -44.31 -36.31 -16.33
C ARG A 17 -42.90 -36.22 -15.74
N SER A 18 -41.93 -36.00 -16.64
CA SER A 18 -40.53 -35.71 -16.32
C SER A 18 -40.41 -34.50 -15.37
N PHE A 19 -40.05 -34.75 -14.11
CA PHE A 19 -39.46 -33.77 -13.21
C PHE A 19 -38.07 -33.35 -13.74
N ARG A 20 -38.02 -32.47 -14.73
CA ARG A 20 -36.83 -31.66 -15.00
C ARG A 20 -37.02 -30.34 -14.27
N LYS A 21 -36.43 -30.23 -13.08
CA LYS A 21 -36.21 -28.93 -12.42
C LYS A 21 -35.44 -28.06 -13.40
N SER A 22 -36.11 -27.01 -13.87
CA SER A 22 -35.53 -25.91 -14.62
C SER A 22 -34.42 -25.27 -13.78
N LEU A 23 -33.17 -25.50 -14.14
CA LEU A 23 -32.15 -24.46 -13.99
C LEU A 23 -32.54 -23.38 -14.98
N ALA A 24 -33.35 -22.43 -14.54
CA ALA A 24 -33.69 -21.26 -15.33
C ALA A 24 -32.38 -20.52 -15.63
N SER A 25 -31.86 -20.67 -16.85
CA SER A 25 -30.74 -19.88 -17.33
C SER A 25 -31.18 -18.43 -17.33
N LYS A 26 -30.44 -17.58 -16.59
CA LYS A 26 -30.64 -16.12 -16.60
C LYS A 26 -30.66 -15.65 -18.05
N SER A 27 -31.56 -14.72 -18.39
CA SER A 27 -31.61 -14.18 -19.75
C SER A 27 -30.25 -13.58 -20.14
N PRO A 28 -29.81 -13.68 -21.41
CA PRO A 28 -28.50 -13.21 -21.85
C PRO A 28 -28.22 -11.73 -21.49
N ALA A 29 -29.26 -10.89 -21.49
CA ALA A 29 -29.16 -9.48 -21.10
C ALA A 29 -28.88 -9.28 -19.60
N VAL A 30 -29.51 -10.08 -18.73
CA VAL A 30 -29.28 -10.04 -17.27
C VAL A 30 -27.89 -10.57 -16.95
N ALA A 31 -27.47 -11.66 -17.58
CA ALA A 31 -26.12 -12.21 -17.44
C ALA A 31 -25.04 -11.21 -17.89
N LYS A 32 -25.25 -10.49 -18.99
CA LYS A 32 -24.33 -9.44 -19.46
C LYS A 32 -24.23 -8.26 -18.48
N LYS A 33 -25.34 -7.80 -17.91
CA LYS A 33 -25.34 -6.71 -16.93
C LYS A 33 -24.60 -7.09 -15.65
N GLU A 34 -24.84 -8.30 -15.15
CA GLU A 34 -24.15 -8.85 -13.97
C GLU A 34 -22.64 -9.01 -14.23
N TYR A 35 -22.26 -9.56 -15.39
CA TYR A 35 -20.87 -9.66 -15.81
C TYR A 35 -20.16 -8.30 -15.84
N LEU A 36 -20.79 -7.27 -16.44
CA LEU A 36 -20.23 -5.91 -16.46
C LEU A 36 -20.10 -5.31 -15.05
N SER A 37 -21.04 -5.61 -14.15
CA SER A 37 -20.98 -5.18 -12.75
C SER A 37 -19.80 -5.81 -12.01
N LEU A 38 -19.56 -7.11 -12.22
CA LEU A 38 -18.44 -7.83 -11.62
C LEU A 38 -17.10 -7.31 -12.14
N LEU A 39 -16.99 -7.04 -13.45
CA LEU A 39 -15.78 -6.44 -14.01
C LEU A 39 -15.49 -5.06 -13.42
N LYS A 40 -16.52 -4.21 -13.26
CA LYS A 40 -16.38 -2.89 -12.62
C LYS A 40 -15.92 -3.00 -11.18
N GLU A 41 -16.48 -3.93 -10.41
CA GLU A 41 -16.09 -4.14 -9.02
C GLU A 41 -14.67 -4.69 -8.89
N LEU A 42 -14.27 -5.62 -9.76
CA LEU A 42 -12.91 -6.15 -9.81
C LEU A 42 -11.90 -5.03 -10.13
N ASP A 43 -12.20 -4.22 -11.14
CA ASP A 43 -11.38 -3.09 -11.54
C ASP A 43 -11.32 -2.00 -10.45
N ARG A 44 -12.43 -1.77 -9.73
CA ARG A 44 -12.45 -0.88 -8.54
C ARG A 44 -11.51 -1.42 -7.46
N ARG A 45 -11.67 -2.68 -7.03
CA ARG A 45 -10.84 -3.31 -5.99
C ARG A 45 -9.36 -3.29 -6.34
N ARG A 46 -9.03 -3.58 -7.60
CA ARG A 46 -7.65 -3.55 -8.10
C ARG A 46 -7.05 -2.15 -8.02
N ARG A 47 -7.82 -1.12 -8.38
CA ARG A 47 -7.35 0.27 -8.36
C ARG A 47 -7.24 0.83 -6.94
N THR A 48 -8.11 0.42 -6.02
CA THR A 48 -8.16 0.97 -4.65
C THR A 48 -7.35 0.17 -3.63
N ASN A 49 -6.56 -0.82 -4.06
CA ASN A 49 -5.69 -1.61 -3.19
C ASN A 49 -4.46 -2.08 -3.98
N GLN A 50 -3.55 -1.14 -4.27
CA GLN A 50 -2.31 -1.49 -4.96
C GLN A 50 -1.40 -2.38 -4.11
N LEU A 51 -1.51 -2.29 -2.78
CA LEU A 51 -0.71 -3.09 -1.85
C LEU A 51 -0.91 -4.59 -2.06
N ALA A 52 -2.15 -5.05 -2.22
CA ALA A 52 -2.45 -6.46 -2.47
C ALA A 52 -1.78 -6.99 -3.75
N ALA A 53 -1.62 -6.12 -4.76
CA ALA A 53 -0.97 -6.44 -6.03
C ALA A 53 0.56 -6.20 -6.01
N TYR A 54 1.12 -5.64 -4.93
CA TYR A 54 2.55 -5.38 -4.85
C TYR A 54 3.33 -6.70 -4.77
N ARG A 55 4.31 -6.85 -5.66
CA ARG A 55 5.25 -7.96 -5.69
C ARG A 55 6.65 -7.36 -5.85
N PRO A 56 7.50 -7.41 -4.81
CA PRO A 56 8.85 -6.89 -4.93
C PRO A 56 9.65 -7.77 -5.89
N TYR A 57 10.53 -7.14 -6.68
CA TYR A 57 11.61 -7.88 -7.33
C TYR A 57 12.73 -8.14 -6.31
N LEU A 58 13.74 -8.93 -6.68
CA LEU A 58 14.77 -9.42 -5.76
C LEU A 58 15.36 -8.35 -4.83
N ARG A 59 15.87 -7.23 -5.36
CA ARG A 59 16.48 -6.19 -4.50
C ARG A 59 15.49 -5.46 -3.59
N GLN A 60 14.23 -5.31 -4.03
CA GLN A 60 13.17 -4.78 -3.16
C GLN A 60 12.91 -5.75 -2.01
N ALA A 61 12.83 -7.05 -2.30
CA ALA A 61 12.60 -8.08 -1.29
C ALA A 61 13.75 -8.14 -0.28
N GLU A 62 15.01 -8.07 -0.76
CA GLU A 62 16.21 -7.98 0.09
C GLU A 62 16.17 -6.74 1.01
N PHE A 63 15.84 -5.57 0.45
CA PHE A 63 15.68 -4.33 1.22
C PHE A 63 14.61 -4.46 2.32
N HIS A 64 13.46 -5.06 2.01
CA HIS A 64 12.40 -5.29 2.98
C HIS A 64 12.81 -6.28 4.06
N ALA A 65 13.38 -7.43 3.67
CA ALA A 65 13.82 -8.48 4.59
C ALA A 65 14.92 -8.00 5.55
N ALA A 66 15.83 -7.15 5.08
CA ALA A 66 16.86 -6.54 5.92
C ALA A 66 16.27 -5.75 7.09
N GLY A 67 15.01 -5.31 7.02
CA GLY A 67 14.33 -4.58 8.09
C GLY A 67 14.04 -5.42 9.33
N ALA A 68 14.10 -6.75 9.24
CA ALA A 68 13.93 -7.61 10.40
C ALA A 68 15.06 -7.45 11.43
N THR A 69 16.29 -7.18 10.96
CA THR A 69 17.48 -7.09 11.81
C THR A 69 18.10 -5.70 11.83
N ASN A 70 17.86 -4.89 10.79
CA ASN A 70 18.45 -3.56 10.66
C ASN A 70 17.39 -2.49 10.85
N ARG A 71 17.63 -1.64 11.86
CA ARG A 71 16.74 -0.54 12.19
C ARG A 71 16.85 0.61 11.18
N GLU A 72 18.02 0.76 10.56
CA GLU A 72 18.33 1.77 9.55
C GLU A 72 18.63 1.07 8.24
N ARG A 73 18.01 1.51 7.15
CA ARG A 73 18.24 0.94 5.82
C ARG A 73 18.29 1.99 4.75
N LEU A 74 19.18 1.76 3.79
CA LEU A 74 19.31 2.58 2.60
C LEU A 74 18.96 1.74 1.37
N PHE A 75 18.00 2.22 0.58
CA PHE A 75 17.75 1.73 -0.76
C PHE A 75 18.28 2.71 -1.80
N MET A 76 19.55 2.51 -2.16
CA MET A 76 20.21 3.28 -3.19
C MET A 76 20.01 2.63 -4.56
N ALA A 77 19.34 3.32 -5.49
CA ALA A 77 19.09 2.82 -6.83
C ALA A 77 18.94 3.97 -7.84
N GLY A 78 19.24 3.69 -9.11
CA GLY A 78 18.99 4.60 -10.23
C GLY A 78 17.54 5.09 -10.36
N ASN A 79 17.34 6.13 -11.16
CA ASN A 79 16.01 6.67 -11.43
C ASN A 79 15.07 5.62 -12.01
N GLN A 80 13.79 5.68 -11.60
CA GLN A 80 12.72 4.77 -12.04
C GLN A 80 12.91 3.28 -11.70
N LEU A 81 13.88 2.92 -10.86
CA LEU A 81 14.07 1.53 -10.40
C LEU A 81 13.14 1.13 -9.24
N GLY A 82 12.07 1.88 -8.99
CA GLY A 82 11.04 1.51 -8.03
C GLY A 82 11.39 1.73 -6.55
N LYS A 83 12.40 2.55 -6.24
CA LYS A 83 12.80 2.89 -4.85
C LYS A 83 11.66 3.48 -4.01
N THR A 84 10.99 4.52 -4.49
CA THR A 84 9.86 5.17 -3.81
C THR A 84 8.65 4.23 -3.73
N ARG A 85 8.49 3.35 -4.73
CA ARG A 85 7.43 2.33 -4.71
C ARG A 85 7.67 1.29 -3.61
N ALA A 86 8.92 0.90 -3.36
CA ALA A 86 9.31 0.01 -2.27
C ALA A 86 9.03 0.67 -0.91
N GLY A 87 9.52 1.90 -0.70
CA GLY A 87 9.26 2.66 0.53
C GLY A 87 7.77 2.83 0.80
N GLY A 88 6.99 3.20 -0.23
CA GLY A 88 5.54 3.35 -0.10
C GLY A 88 4.79 2.05 0.18
N ALA A 89 5.22 0.92 -0.41
CA ALA A 89 4.62 -0.38 -0.12
C ALA A 89 4.87 -0.80 1.33
N GLU A 90 6.13 -0.69 1.79
CA GLU A 90 6.50 -1.00 3.18
C GLU A 90 5.76 -0.11 4.19
N TRP A 91 5.69 1.21 3.93
CA TRP A 91 4.93 2.14 4.77
C TRP A 91 3.45 1.75 4.84
N ALA A 92 2.83 1.40 3.71
CA ALA A 92 1.44 0.98 3.69
C ALA A 92 1.21 -0.33 4.48
N MET A 93 2.15 -1.28 4.44
CA MET A 93 2.08 -2.50 5.27
C MET A 93 2.12 -2.16 6.76
N HIS A 94 3.06 -1.32 7.18
CA HIS A 94 3.19 -0.91 8.58
C HIS A 94 1.98 -0.12 9.08
N LEU A 95 1.50 0.84 8.31
CA LEU A 95 0.33 1.65 8.68
C LEU A 95 -0.92 0.78 8.87
N THR A 96 -1.13 -0.17 7.96
CA THR A 96 -2.35 -1.00 7.94
C THR A 96 -2.24 -2.28 8.77
N GLY A 97 -1.03 -2.71 9.13
CA GLY A 97 -0.77 -4.05 9.67
C GLY A 97 -0.98 -5.18 8.66
N ARG A 98 -1.17 -4.87 7.37
CA ARG A 98 -1.46 -5.86 6.31
C ARG A 98 -0.18 -6.37 5.67
N TYR A 99 0.47 -7.32 6.34
CA TYR A 99 1.68 -7.97 5.83
C TYR A 99 1.32 -9.16 4.92
N PRO A 100 1.83 -9.21 3.67
CA PRO A 100 1.64 -10.37 2.80
C PRO A 100 2.47 -11.56 3.26
N GLU A 101 2.09 -12.78 2.86
CA GLU A 101 2.77 -14.03 3.28
C GLU A 101 4.27 -14.09 2.98
N TRP A 102 4.73 -13.39 1.94
CA TRP A 102 6.15 -13.34 1.57
C TRP A 102 6.96 -12.36 2.43
N TRP A 103 6.31 -11.55 3.27
CA TRP A 103 6.96 -10.53 4.08
C TRP A 103 7.90 -11.15 5.11
N GLN A 104 9.14 -10.66 5.11
CA GLN A 104 10.20 -11.14 6.01
C GLN A 104 10.88 -9.99 6.78
N GLY A 105 10.37 -8.76 6.66
CA GLY A 105 10.91 -7.58 7.35
C GLY A 105 10.32 -7.38 8.74
N LYS A 106 10.50 -6.19 9.31
CA LYS A 106 9.90 -5.82 10.60
C LYS A 106 8.37 -5.88 10.54
N VAL A 107 7.75 -6.37 11.61
CA VAL A 107 6.31 -6.35 11.82
C VAL A 107 5.99 -5.46 13.02
N PHE A 108 4.94 -4.65 12.89
CA PHE A 108 4.32 -3.93 13.98
C PHE A 108 2.95 -4.56 14.22
N ASP A 109 2.73 -5.02 15.45
CA ASP A 109 1.50 -5.67 15.93
C ASP A 109 0.49 -4.68 16.51
N THR A 110 0.89 -3.42 16.69
CA THR A 110 0.05 -2.32 17.14
C THR A 110 0.04 -1.17 16.13
N ALA A 111 -0.95 -0.29 16.25
CA ALA A 111 -1.00 0.94 15.46
C ALA A 111 0.28 1.78 15.59
N VAL A 112 0.68 2.40 14.48
CA VAL A 112 1.96 3.09 14.35
C VAL A 112 1.80 4.57 14.03
N ARG A 113 2.83 5.34 14.37
CA ARG A 113 3.01 6.73 13.96
C ARG A 113 4.23 6.80 13.06
N LEU A 114 4.02 7.10 11.78
CA LEU A 114 5.09 7.15 10.78
C LEU A 114 5.17 8.52 10.14
N TRP A 115 6.40 8.92 9.78
CA TRP A 115 6.61 10.06 8.89
C TRP A 115 7.09 9.59 7.52
N ALA A 116 6.68 10.31 6.47
CA ALA A 116 7.26 10.23 5.14
C ALA A 116 7.64 11.63 4.67
N ALA A 117 8.87 11.80 4.22
CA ALA A 117 9.43 13.11 4.01
C ALA A 117 10.28 13.19 2.75
N GLY A 118 10.20 14.31 2.03
CA GLY A 118 11.08 14.61 0.92
C GLY A 118 11.75 15.98 1.05
N VAL A 119 12.46 16.38 -0.01
CA VAL A 119 13.23 17.64 -0.01
C VAL A 119 12.35 18.86 0.23
N THR A 120 11.29 19.01 -0.56
CA THR A 120 10.33 20.13 -0.47
C THR A 120 8.91 19.63 -0.18
N GLY A 121 8.00 20.54 0.17
CA GLY A 121 6.58 20.23 0.32
C GLY A 121 5.96 19.66 -0.97
N GLU A 122 6.29 20.24 -2.13
CA GLU A 122 5.88 19.74 -3.44
C GLU A 122 6.51 18.38 -3.76
N GLY A 123 7.80 18.19 -3.47
CA GLY A 123 8.47 16.91 -3.67
C GLY A 123 7.83 15.80 -2.84
N THR A 124 7.50 16.10 -1.59
CA THR A 124 6.81 15.16 -0.69
C THR A 124 5.40 14.81 -1.19
N ARG A 125 4.67 15.82 -1.70
CA ARG A 125 3.35 15.64 -2.32
C ARG A 125 3.43 14.77 -3.58
N ASP A 126 4.37 15.06 -4.47
CA ASP A 126 4.44 14.46 -5.80
C ASP A 126 5.11 13.07 -5.80
N ASN A 127 5.87 12.74 -4.75
CA ASN A 127 6.53 11.44 -4.58
C ASN A 127 5.87 10.59 -3.46
N PRO A 128 6.23 10.69 -2.15
CA PRO A 128 5.64 9.87 -1.10
C PRO A 128 4.11 9.88 -1.07
N GLN A 129 3.49 11.07 -1.03
CA GLN A 129 2.04 11.17 -0.92
C GLN A 129 1.35 10.58 -2.15
N ARG A 130 1.84 10.88 -3.37
CA ARG A 130 1.27 10.30 -4.59
C ARG A 130 1.30 8.78 -4.59
N ILE A 131 2.40 8.18 -4.13
CA ILE A 131 2.54 6.72 -4.07
C ILE A 131 1.67 6.12 -2.96
N LEU A 132 1.60 6.76 -1.80
CA LEU A 132 0.86 6.24 -0.66
C LEU A 132 -0.66 6.43 -0.81
N ILE A 133 -1.10 7.59 -1.27
CA ILE A 133 -2.51 8.00 -1.26
C ILE A 133 -3.14 7.93 -2.65
N GLY A 134 -2.40 8.34 -3.69
CA GLY A 134 -2.93 8.50 -5.05
C GLY A 134 -2.66 9.91 -5.60
N PRO A 135 -3.11 10.21 -6.83
CA PRO A 135 -2.78 11.47 -7.51
C PRO A 135 -3.20 12.71 -6.69
N PRO A 136 -2.27 13.59 -6.28
CA PRO A 136 -2.58 14.70 -5.39
C PRO A 136 -3.64 15.64 -5.95
N GLN A 137 -3.56 15.96 -7.25
CA GLN A 137 -4.45 16.89 -7.94
C GLN A 137 -5.86 16.33 -8.17
N GLN A 138 -6.11 15.05 -7.83
CA GLN A 138 -7.40 14.40 -8.01
C GLN A 138 -7.87 13.78 -6.67
N PRO A 139 -8.45 14.58 -5.76
CA PRO A 139 -8.93 14.06 -4.47
C PRO A 139 -9.91 12.88 -4.57
N ALA A 140 -10.71 12.82 -5.63
CA ALA A 140 -11.61 11.70 -5.91
C ALA A 140 -10.87 10.37 -6.20
N ALA A 141 -9.58 10.43 -6.54
CA ALA A 141 -8.71 9.28 -6.76
C ALA A 141 -7.83 8.97 -5.54
N TRP A 142 -8.01 9.65 -4.40
CA TRP A 142 -7.33 9.26 -3.18
C TRP A 142 -7.83 7.91 -2.67
N GLY A 143 -6.92 7.09 -2.16
CA GLY A 143 -7.14 5.67 -1.89
C GLY A 143 -6.80 4.74 -3.06
N THR A 144 -6.31 5.27 -4.19
CA THR A 144 -5.77 4.44 -5.28
C THR A 144 -4.26 4.23 -5.19
N GLY A 145 -3.62 4.67 -4.11
CA GLY A 145 -2.19 4.45 -3.85
C GLY A 145 -1.90 3.10 -3.20
N MET A 146 -0.76 3.03 -2.51
CA MET A 146 -0.35 1.86 -1.73
C MET A 146 -1.21 1.69 -0.47
N ILE A 147 -1.64 2.77 0.18
CA ILE A 147 -2.59 2.66 1.30
C ILE A 147 -3.97 2.34 0.69
N PRO A 148 -4.57 1.18 1.01
CA PRO A 148 -5.86 0.79 0.46
C PRO A 148 -6.96 1.79 0.85
N ALA A 149 -7.88 2.10 -0.07
CA ALA A 149 -8.94 3.08 0.17
C ALA A 149 -9.81 2.75 1.39
N ASP A 150 -10.05 1.47 1.66
CA ASP A 150 -10.85 0.99 2.80
C ASP A 150 -10.13 1.19 4.15
N ALA A 151 -8.82 1.43 4.13
CA ALA A 151 -8.03 1.68 5.31
C ALA A 151 -7.88 3.19 5.62
N ILE A 152 -8.14 4.09 4.68
CA ILE A 152 -8.06 5.55 4.92
C ILE A 152 -9.30 6.00 5.68
N LEU A 153 -9.12 6.46 6.92
CA LEU A 153 -10.21 6.94 7.77
C LEU A 153 -10.42 8.45 7.61
N SER A 154 -9.33 9.23 7.57
CA SER A 154 -9.39 10.67 7.32
C SER A 154 -8.09 11.20 6.75
N THR A 155 -8.17 12.35 6.08
CA THR A 155 -7.02 13.08 5.53
C THR A 155 -7.05 14.53 6.00
N ILE A 156 -5.92 15.05 6.46
CA ILE A 156 -5.77 16.41 6.94
C ILE A 156 -4.93 17.19 5.93
N MET A 157 -5.49 18.28 5.40
CA MET A 157 -4.83 19.12 4.41
C MET A 157 -3.67 19.90 5.03
N GLY A 158 -2.54 19.91 4.34
CA GLY A 158 -1.42 20.78 4.66
C GLY A 158 -1.64 22.21 4.16
N ARG A 159 -0.88 23.15 4.72
CA ARG A 159 -0.87 24.56 4.29
C ARG A 159 0.31 24.94 3.40
N GLY A 160 1.26 24.01 3.18
CA GLY A 160 2.54 24.29 2.52
C GLY A 160 2.49 24.21 1.00
N ALA A 161 1.95 23.12 0.46
CA ALA A 161 1.85 22.89 -0.99
C ALA A 161 0.39 22.63 -1.39
N PRO A 162 -0.10 23.16 -2.53
CA PRO A 162 -1.43 22.87 -3.02
C PRO A 162 -1.65 21.35 -3.16
N HIS A 163 -2.78 20.85 -2.66
CA HIS A 163 -3.10 19.41 -2.59
C HIS A 163 -2.13 18.55 -1.76
N GLY A 164 -1.21 19.17 -1.02
CA GLY A 164 -0.36 18.50 -0.05
C GLY A 164 -1.17 18.14 1.20
N LEU A 165 -0.99 16.92 1.69
CA LEU A 165 -1.53 16.48 2.97
C LEU A 165 -0.51 16.79 4.08
N ASP A 166 -1.02 17.16 5.24
CA ASP A 166 -0.23 17.20 6.47
C ASP A 166 -0.16 15.79 7.07
N SER A 167 -1.31 15.13 7.19
CA SER A 167 -1.41 13.81 7.80
C SER A 167 -2.62 13.01 7.30
N VAL A 168 -2.57 11.70 7.52
CA VAL A 168 -3.60 10.72 7.16
C VAL A 168 -3.77 9.75 8.31
N VAL A 169 -5.01 9.52 8.72
CA VAL A 169 -5.38 8.50 9.71
C VAL A 169 -5.75 7.23 8.96
N VAL A 170 -5.10 6.13 9.33
CA VAL A 170 -5.20 4.83 8.66
C VAL A 170 -5.62 3.78 9.67
N ARG A 171 -6.64 2.98 9.33
CA ARG A 171 -7.03 1.82 10.11
C ARG A 171 -5.88 0.79 10.12
N HIS A 172 -5.44 0.44 11.31
CA HIS A 172 -4.49 -0.65 11.57
C HIS A 172 -5.26 -1.90 11.98
N GLY A 173 -4.95 -3.05 11.37
CA GLY A 173 -5.60 -4.31 11.66
C GLY A 173 -7.08 -4.35 11.26
N GLY A 174 -7.92 -5.00 12.08
CA GLY A 174 -9.37 -5.11 11.86
C GLY A 174 -9.81 -6.23 10.89
N GLY A 175 -9.04 -7.32 10.80
CA GLY A 175 -9.45 -8.57 10.13
C GLY A 175 -9.52 -9.73 11.13
N GLY A 176 -10.57 -10.56 11.05
CA GLY A 176 -10.79 -11.64 12.01
C GLY A 176 -11.22 -11.13 13.40
N ASP A 177 -10.62 -11.67 14.47
CA ASP A 177 -10.94 -11.36 15.87
C ASP A 177 -10.12 -10.19 16.47
N VAL A 178 -9.35 -9.47 15.66
CA VAL A 178 -8.44 -8.40 16.12
C VAL A 178 -9.16 -7.05 16.13
N GLN A 179 -9.09 -6.33 17.26
CA GLN A 179 -9.61 -4.96 17.35
C GLN A 179 -8.86 -4.03 16.40
N ALA A 180 -9.60 -3.14 15.74
CA ALA A 180 -9.02 -2.15 14.85
C ALA A 180 -8.55 -0.94 15.66
N ASP A 181 -7.31 -0.50 15.41
CA ASP A 181 -6.73 0.74 15.95
C ASP A 181 -6.44 1.74 14.81
N GLU A 182 -5.92 2.92 15.16
CA GLU A 182 -5.62 3.99 14.22
C GLU A 182 -4.12 4.31 14.17
N SER A 183 -3.50 4.01 13.03
CA SER A 183 -2.17 4.52 12.67
C SER A 183 -2.26 5.93 12.10
N VAL A 184 -1.18 6.69 12.25
CA VAL A 184 -1.06 8.04 11.67
C VAL A 184 0.18 8.11 10.78
N LEU A 185 -0.03 8.59 9.56
CA LEU A 185 1.03 9.00 8.65
C LEU A 185 1.08 10.53 8.60
N SER A 186 2.23 11.13 8.83
CA SER A 186 2.44 12.57 8.61
C SER A 186 3.48 12.82 7.53
N PHE A 187 3.23 13.82 6.69
CA PHE A 187 4.14 14.24 5.63
C PHE A 187 5.01 15.41 6.10
N LYS A 188 6.33 15.31 5.89
CA LYS A 188 7.30 16.35 6.27
C LYS A 188 8.13 16.78 5.06
N SER A 189 8.75 17.95 5.13
CA SER A 189 9.75 18.38 4.15
C SER A 189 11.03 18.80 4.84
N PHE A 190 12.18 18.55 4.19
CA PHE A 190 13.50 18.89 4.75
C PHE A 190 13.70 20.41 4.81
N GLU A 191 13.19 21.14 3.82
CA GLU A 191 13.28 22.61 3.73
C GLU A 191 12.75 23.37 4.95
N LYS A 192 11.86 22.75 5.75
CA LYS A 192 11.26 23.36 6.94
C LYS A 192 12.19 23.40 8.14
N GLY A 193 13.38 22.83 8.02
CA GLY A 193 14.40 22.81 9.06
C GLY A 193 14.15 21.79 10.16
N ARG A 194 15.20 21.52 10.91
CA ARG A 194 15.26 20.54 12.01
C ARG A 194 14.25 20.81 13.12
N GLU A 195 13.84 22.06 13.36
CA GLU A 195 12.91 22.43 14.42
C GLU A 195 11.54 21.75 14.25
N LYS A 196 11.12 21.50 13.01
CA LYS A 196 9.84 20.83 12.71
C LYS A 196 9.88 19.30 12.86
N TRP A 197 11.06 18.76 13.17
CA TRP A 197 11.32 17.35 13.38
C TRP A 197 11.39 16.95 14.87
N GLN A 198 11.25 17.93 15.76
CA GLN A 198 11.28 17.71 17.21
C GLN A 198 9.90 17.34 17.78
N GLY A 199 9.91 16.72 18.96
CA GLY A 199 8.74 16.54 19.84
C GLY A 199 7.99 15.21 19.70
N GLU A 200 7.91 14.60 18.52
CA GLU A 200 7.06 13.42 18.31
C GLU A 200 7.83 12.10 18.50
N THR A 201 7.20 11.11 19.13
CA THR A 201 7.71 9.74 19.22
C THR A 201 7.15 8.91 18.07
N LEU A 202 8.04 8.32 17.26
CA LEU A 202 7.68 7.69 15.99
C LEU A 202 8.05 6.21 15.98
N HIS A 203 7.28 5.42 15.24
CA HIS A 203 7.59 4.02 14.94
C HIS A 203 8.43 3.89 13.66
N GLY A 204 8.45 4.93 12.84
CA GLY A 204 9.40 5.00 11.75
C GLY A 204 9.39 6.29 10.95
N VAL A 205 10.49 6.50 10.23
CA VAL A 205 10.73 7.67 9.39
C VAL A 205 11.23 7.23 8.02
N TRP A 206 10.56 7.69 6.97
CA TRP A 206 10.97 7.48 5.59
C TRP A 206 11.46 8.80 5.01
N PHE A 207 12.73 8.81 4.62
CA PHE A 207 13.37 9.85 3.83
C PHE A 207 13.34 9.45 2.34
N ASP A 208 12.51 10.10 1.54
CA ASP A 208 12.52 10.01 0.08
C ASP A 208 13.42 11.11 -0.47
N GLU A 209 14.48 10.70 -1.15
CA GLU A 209 15.70 11.47 -1.41
C GLU A 209 16.60 11.68 -0.19
N GLU A 210 17.81 12.18 -0.44
CA GLU A 210 18.86 12.33 0.57
C GLU A 210 18.55 13.49 1.53
N PRO A 211 18.42 13.24 2.84
CA PRO A 211 18.23 14.31 3.83
C PRO A 211 19.57 14.93 4.25
N PRO A 212 19.58 16.20 4.68
CA PRO A 212 20.67 16.74 5.49
C PRO A 212 20.94 15.89 6.74
N LEU A 213 22.21 15.75 7.13
CA LEU A 213 22.63 14.88 8.25
C LEU A 213 21.95 15.24 9.58
N ASP A 214 21.73 16.53 9.83
CA ASP A 214 21.07 17.00 11.03
C ASP A 214 19.60 16.56 11.06
N ILE A 215 18.89 16.62 9.93
CA ILE A 215 17.52 16.12 9.80
C ILE A 215 17.47 14.59 9.95
N TYR A 216 18.43 13.88 9.34
CA TYR A 216 18.56 12.43 9.48
C TYR A 216 18.71 12.01 10.95
N SER A 217 19.68 12.62 11.65
CA SER A 217 19.98 12.34 13.05
C SER A 217 18.80 12.67 13.97
N GLU A 218 18.05 13.73 13.65
CA GLU A 218 16.84 14.07 14.38
C GLU A 218 15.77 13.01 14.20
N GLY A 219 15.51 12.57 12.96
CA GLY A 219 14.56 11.48 12.68
C GLY A 219 14.90 10.17 13.40
N LEU A 220 16.18 9.79 13.46
CA LEU A 220 16.63 8.64 14.26
C LEU A 220 16.33 8.78 15.75
N THR A 221 16.51 9.98 16.30
CA THR A 221 16.22 10.23 17.71
C THR A 221 14.74 9.98 18.03
N ARG A 222 13.84 10.29 17.08
CA ARG A 222 12.39 10.09 17.23
C ARG A 222 11.97 8.62 17.26
N THR A 223 12.75 7.72 16.69
CA THR A 223 12.46 6.28 16.65
C THR A 223 13.12 5.48 17.78
N ASN A 224 14.01 6.09 18.56
CA ASN A 224 14.72 5.40 19.64
C ASN A 224 13.79 4.83 20.72
N ALA A 225 12.79 5.59 21.16
CA ALA A 225 11.89 5.18 22.25
C ALA A 225 11.00 3.98 21.88
N THR A 226 10.72 3.78 20.59
CA THR A 226 9.85 2.70 20.09
C THR A 226 10.63 1.51 19.54
N GLY A 227 11.96 1.62 19.41
CA GLY A 227 12.75 0.70 18.58
C GLY A 227 12.27 0.71 17.11
N GLY A 228 11.76 1.85 16.66
CA GLY A 228 11.20 2.07 15.33
C GLY A 228 12.25 2.07 14.22
N ILE A 229 11.83 2.15 12.97
CA ILE A 229 12.73 2.00 11.80
C ILE A 229 12.93 3.29 11.02
N THR A 230 14.08 3.40 10.38
CA THR A 230 14.37 4.48 9.44
C THR A 230 14.75 3.90 8.10
N ILE A 231 14.12 4.41 7.03
CA ILE A 231 14.51 4.07 5.67
C ILE A 231 14.86 5.32 4.88
N VAL A 232 15.84 5.20 4.01
CA VAL A 232 16.21 6.21 3.02
C VAL A 232 16.07 5.61 1.63
N THR A 233 15.38 6.29 0.73
CA THR A 233 15.26 5.89 -0.68
C THR A 233 15.72 7.05 -1.56
N PHE A 234 16.92 6.96 -2.14
CA PHE A 234 17.43 8.06 -2.97
C PHE A 234 18.24 7.55 -4.17
N THR A 235 18.46 8.46 -5.13
CA THR A 235 19.35 8.23 -6.27
C THR A 235 20.66 8.96 -6.02
N PRO A 236 21.83 8.31 -6.12
CA PRO A 236 23.10 9.01 -6.00
C PRO A 236 23.31 9.87 -7.25
N LEU A 237 23.05 11.17 -7.15
CA LEU A 237 23.21 12.13 -8.26
C LEU A 237 24.51 12.94 -8.16
N LEU A 238 25.14 13.03 -6.97
CA LEU A 238 26.21 14.00 -6.69
C LEU A 238 27.46 13.44 -5.96
N GLY A 239 27.68 12.12 -5.94
CA GLY A 239 28.83 11.50 -5.26
C GLY A 239 28.51 11.01 -3.84
N MET A 240 29.54 10.71 -3.03
CA MET A 240 29.38 10.22 -1.65
C MET A 240 29.01 11.37 -0.71
N SER A 241 27.84 11.30 -0.09
CA SER A 241 27.39 12.23 0.94
C SER A 241 27.58 11.69 2.35
N ASP A 242 27.49 12.58 3.35
CA ASP A 242 27.65 12.22 4.77
C ASP A 242 26.66 11.15 5.21
N VAL A 243 25.41 11.20 4.72
CA VAL A 243 24.40 10.17 5.02
C VAL A 243 24.78 8.84 4.39
N VAL A 244 25.29 8.82 3.16
CA VAL A 244 25.74 7.59 2.49
C VAL A 244 26.91 6.95 3.24
N LEU A 245 27.84 7.75 3.74
CA LEU A 245 28.98 7.27 4.52
C LEU A 245 28.57 6.56 5.82
N LEU A 246 27.39 6.88 6.39
CA LEU A 246 26.85 6.14 7.55
C LEU A 246 26.42 4.72 7.21
N PHE A 247 26.11 4.43 5.94
CA PHE A 247 25.65 3.13 5.46
C PHE A 247 26.76 2.27 4.83
N LEU A 248 27.96 2.83 4.62
CA LEU A 248 29.08 2.11 4.03
C LEU A 248 30.06 1.65 5.11
N SER A 249 30.52 0.41 5.00
CA SER A 249 31.69 -0.06 5.76
C SER A 249 32.98 0.57 5.23
N ALA A 250 34.01 0.64 6.07
CA ALA A 250 35.32 1.18 5.68
C ALA A 250 35.90 0.50 4.40
N ALA A 251 35.65 -0.80 4.24
CA ALA A 251 36.08 -1.57 3.06
C ALA A 251 35.31 -1.20 1.78
N GLU A 252 34.02 -0.86 1.89
CA GLU A 252 33.21 -0.43 0.74
C GLU A 252 33.60 0.98 0.29
N VAL A 253 33.97 1.86 1.23
CA VAL A 253 34.49 3.21 0.94
C VAL A 253 35.82 3.13 0.17
N GLU A 254 36.75 2.26 0.58
CA GLU A 254 38.03 2.08 -0.10
C GLU A 254 37.89 1.45 -1.51
N GLY A 255 36.96 0.52 -1.68
CA GLY A 255 36.70 -0.13 -2.98
C GLY A 255 36.09 0.81 -4.03
N MET A 256 35.31 1.81 -3.60
CA MET A 256 34.63 2.76 -4.48
C MET A 256 35.51 3.92 -4.93
N GLY A 257 36.63 4.21 -4.25
CA GLY A 257 37.59 5.24 -4.63
C GLY A 257 38.58 4.84 -5.74
N ARG A 258 38.51 3.60 -6.24
CA ARG A 258 39.37 3.07 -7.30
C ARG A 258 38.64 2.80 -8.64
N GLY A 259 37.42 3.34 -8.79
CA GLY A 259 36.59 3.24 -10.01
C GLY A 259 36.61 4.50 -10.85
#